data_AF-A0A7S0B7V1-F1
#
_entry.id   AF-A0A7S0B7V1-F1
#
_cell.length_a   1.000
_cell.length_b   1.000
_cell.length_c   1.000
_cell.angle_alpha   90.00
_cell.angle_beta   90.00
_cell.angle_gamma   90.00
#
_symmetry.space_group_name_H-M   'P 1'
#
loop_
_entity.id
_entity.type
_entity.pdbx_description
1 polymer ?
#
loop_
_entity_poly.entity_id
_entity_poly.type
_entity_poly.pdbx_seq_one_letter_code
_entity_poly.pdbx_strand_id
1 'polypeptide(L)'
;MAPQEAECVICFEPLHAAPVAVLQREGRRACRHFFHAHCAEACPISRGCPLCRAEYSRVAPVPPLTLAKAWFQMMDVDQNGRLDQREVLHATAATLPVDCEALE
;
A
#
# COMPACT_ATOMS: atom_id res chain seq x y z
N MET A 1 5.77 -22.00 12.78
CA MET A 1 6.25 -20.62 12.57
C MET A 1 5.02 -19.72 12.58
N ALA A 2 5.12 -18.51 13.14
CA ALA A 2 4.03 -17.54 13.00
C ALA A 2 4.00 -17.04 11.55
N PRO A 3 2.82 -16.75 10.97
CA PRO A 3 2.74 -16.21 9.62
C PRO A 3 3.53 -14.90 9.51
N GLN A 4 4.29 -14.73 8.42
CA GLN A 4 4.96 -13.46 8.14
C GLN A 4 3.95 -12.54 7.47
N GLU A 5 3.32 -11.70 8.28
CA GLU A 5 2.38 -10.69 7.80
C GLU A 5 3.14 -9.46 7.29
N ALA A 6 2.59 -8.75 6.30
CA ALA A 6 3.21 -7.52 5.84
C ALA A 6 3.10 -6.43 6.93
N GLU A 7 4.22 -5.77 7.26
CA GLU A 7 4.29 -4.80 8.36
C GLU A 7 4.40 -3.36 7.89
N CYS A 8 3.85 -2.43 8.67
CA CYS A 8 4.06 -1.01 8.44
C CYS A 8 5.45 -0.62 8.97
N VAL A 9 6.35 -0.20 8.09
CA VAL A 9 7.73 0.18 8.44
C VAL A 9 7.87 1.41 9.36
N ILE A 10 6.76 2.08 9.69
CA ILE A 10 6.75 3.26 10.57
C ILE A 10 6.45 2.85 12.02
N CYS A 11 5.52 1.93 12.25
CA CYS A 11 5.12 1.49 13.59
C CYS A 11 5.44 0.02 13.90
N PHE A 12 5.86 -0.76 12.90
CA PHE A 12 6.17 -2.19 12.98
C PHE A 12 4.97 -3.07 13.38
N GLU A 13 3.75 -2.61 13.14
CA GLU A 13 2.53 -3.42 13.29
C GLU A 13 2.07 -4.00 11.94
N PRO A 14 1.32 -5.12 11.93
CA PRO A 14 0.78 -5.69 10.70
C PRO A 14 -0.10 -4.68 9.94
N LEU A 15 0.12 -4.53 8.64
CA LEU A 15 -0.56 -3.55 7.79
C LEU A 15 -2.08 -3.72 7.77
N HIS A 16 -2.55 -4.97 7.79
CA HIS A 16 -3.99 -5.27 7.74
C HIS A 16 -4.72 -4.90 9.05
N ALA A 17 -3.99 -4.62 10.13
CA ALA A 17 -4.57 -4.32 11.44
C ALA A 17 -5.23 -2.94 11.54
N ALA A 18 -4.93 -2.02 10.60
CA ALA A 18 -5.52 -0.69 10.54
C ALA A 18 -5.68 -0.21 9.08
N PRO A 19 -6.38 0.93 8.82
CA PRO A 19 -6.55 1.43 7.45
C PRO A 19 -5.22 1.63 6.73
N VAL A 20 -5.03 0.90 5.62
CA VAL A 20 -3.84 0.97 4.79
C VAL A 20 -3.95 2.14 3.81
N ALA A 21 -2.82 2.77 3.51
CA ALA A 21 -2.70 3.83 2.54
C ALA A 21 -1.49 3.66 1.62
N VAL A 22 -1.59 4.29 0.46
CA VAL A 22 -0.52 4.48 -0.51
C VAL A 22 -0.18 5.97 -0.62
N LEU A 23 1.02 6.27 -1.08
CA LEU A 23 1.43 7.64 -1.35
C LEU A 23 1.12 7.98 -2.80
N GLN A 24 0.54 9.15 -3.05
CA GLN A 24 0.16 9.62 -4.38
C GLN A 24 0.82 10.94 -4.77
N ARG A 25 1.09 11.09 -6.07
CA ARG A 25 1.50 12.33 -6.74
C ARG A 25 0.65 12.46 -8.00
N GLU A 26 0.02 13.62 -8.20
CA GLU A 26 -0.79 13.90 -9.40
C GLU A 26 -1.90 12.84 -9.66
N GLY A 27 -2.52 12.34 -8.59
CA GLY A 27 -3.60 11.35 -8.67
C GLY A 27 -3.15 9.91 -8.98
N ARG A 28 -1.84 9.65 -9.04
CA ARG A 28 -1.24 8.32 -9.25
C ARG A 28 -0.40 7.91 -8.06
N ARG A 29 -0.14 6.61 -7.89
CA ARG A 29 0.79 6.14 -6.86
C ARG A 29 2.19 6.66 -7.14
N ALA A 30 2.80 7.27 -6.13
CA ALA A 30 4.18 7.76 -6.19
C ALA A 30 5.21 6.63 -6.10
N CYS A 31 4.86 5.52 -5.44
CA CYS A 31 5.69 4.33 -5.30
C CYS A 31 4.84 3.10 -4.95
N ARG A 32 5.48 1.94 -4.84
CA ARG A 32 4.84 0.65 -4.52
C ARG A 32 4.59 0.37 -3.03
N HIS A 33 5.02 1.24 -2.13
CA HIS A 33 4.96 0.99 -0.70
C HIS A 33 3.57 1.24 -0.10
N PHE A 34 3.28 0.49 0.96
CA PHE A 34 2.05 0.57 1.75
C PHE A 34 2.41 0.93 3.20
N PHE A 35 1.53 1.67 3.84
CA PHE A 35 1.67 2.12 5.22
C PHE A 35 0.29 2.16 5.88
N HIS A 36 0.21 2.21 7.20
CA HIS A 36 -1.01 2.69 7.82
C HIS A 36 -1.26 4.16 7.44
N ALA A 37 -2.51 4.51 7.17
CA ALA A 37 -2.90 5.85 6.77
C ALA A 37 -2.43 6.91 7.78
N HIS A 38 -2.70 6.68 9.06
CA HIS A 38 -2.28 7.56 10.14
C HIS A 38 -0.75 7.70 10.23
N CYS A 39 -0.01 6.61 10.07
CA CYS A 39 1.45 6.63 10.11
C CYS A 39 2.05 7.44 8.94
N ALA A 40 1.50 7.27 7.73
CA ALA A 40 1.93 8.03 6.57
C ALA A 40 1.57 9.52 6.66
N GLU A 41 0.43 9.86 7.25
CA GLU A 41 0.02 11.25 7.50
C GLU A 41 0.93 11.98 8.50
N ALA A 42 1.47 11.26 9.48
CA ALA A 42 2.44 11.80 10.44
C ALA A 42 3.84 12.05 9.80
N CYS A 43 4.10 11.51 8.62
CA CYS A 43 5.38 11.67 7.94
C CYS A 43 5.45 13.02 7.19
N PRO A 44 6.55 13.78 7.32
CA PRO A 44 6.71 15.03 6.62
C PRO A 44 6.84 14.81 5.11
N ILE A 45 5.86 15.29 4.34
CA ILE A 45 5.78 15.18 2.88
C ILE A 45 7.07 15.63 2.18
N SER A 46 7.73 16.68 2.70
CA SER A 46 8.96 17.24 2.16
C SER A 46 10.15 16.28 2.15
N ARG A 47 10.09 15.17 2.91
CA ARG A 47 11.13 14.13 2.92
C ARG A 47 10.87 12.98 1.95
N GLY A 48 9.71 12.98 1.28
CA GLY A 48 9.29 11.89 0.40
C GLY A 48 8.99 10.60 1.15
N CYS A 49 8.76 9.52 0.40
CA CYS A 49 8.44 8.20 0.95
C CYS A 49 9.52 7.74 1.96
N PRO A 50 9.15 7.21 3.15
CA PRO A 50 10.11 6.72 4.14
C PRO A 50 11.06 5.62 3.63
N LEU A 51 10.65 4.85 2.62
CA LEU A 51 11.42 3.71 2.10
C LEU A 51 12.28 4.05 0.88
N CYS A 52 11.73 4.78 -0.10
CA CYS A 52 12.43 5.07 -1.35
C CYS A 52 12.63 6.56 -1.64
N ARG A 53 12.15 7.45 -0.76
CA ARG A 53 12.20 8.91 -0.92
C ARG A 53 11.51 9.46 -2.16
N ALA A 54 10.66 8.65 -2.82
CA ALA A 54 9.82 9.12 -3.91
C ALA A 54 8.97 10.31 -3.43
N GLU A 55 8.97 11.38 -4.22
CA GLU A 55 8.12 12.55 -3.96
C GLU A 55 6.65 12.15 -4.04
N TYR A 56 5.85 12.66 -3.10
CA TYR A 56 4.41 12.49 -3.09
C TYR A 56 3.77 13.80 -2.63
N SER A 57 2.50 14.00 -2.96
CA SER A 57 1.72 15.17 -2.55
C SER A 57 0.57 14.81 -1.62
N ARG A 58 0.18 13.53 -1.55
CA ARG A 58 -0.98 13.09 -0.78
C ARG A 58 -0.81 11.67 -0.24
N VAL A 59 -1.33 11.42 0.95
CA VAL A 59 -1.60 10.08 1.48
C VAL A 59 -3.02 9.68 1.07
N ALA A 60 -3.16 8.53 0.42
CA ALA A 60 -4.44 8.05 -0.08
C ALA A 60 -4.77 6.69 0.55
N PRO A 61 -5.85 6.59 1.35
CA PRO A 61 -6.27 5.31 1.88
C PRO A 61 -6.64 4.37 0.74
N VAL A 62 -6.27 3.11 0.89
CA VAL A 62 -6.65 2.04 -0.03
C VAL A 62 -8.16 1.82 0.13
N PRO A 63 -8.94 1.91 -0.94
CA PRO A 63 -10.38 1.66 -0.86
C PRO A 63 -10.63 0.20 -0.47
N PRO A 64 -11.75 -0.13 0.17
CA PRO A 64 -12.07 -1.51 0.50
C PRO A 64 -12.31 -2.33 -0.79
N LEU A 65 -12.04 -3.64 -0.73
CA LEU A 65 -12.29 -4.58 -1.85
C LEU A 65 -13.76 -4.62 -2.31
N THR A 66 -14.71 -4.24 -1.44
CA THR A 66 -16.13 -4.08 -1.78
C THR A 66 -16.35 -3.02 -2.87
N LEU A 67 -15.42 -2.05 -3.00
CA LEU A 67 -15.35 -1.09 -4.09
C LEU A 67 -14.35 -1.54 -5.15
N ALA A 68 -14.59 -2.73 -5.71
CA ALA A 68 -13.66 -3.43 -6.61
C ALA A 68 -13.07 -2.55 -7.73
N LYS A 69 -13.88 -1.69 -8.37
CA LYS A 69 -13.39 -0.78 -9.42
C LYS A 69 -12.39 0.26 -8.90
N ALA A 70 -12.70 0.88 -7.76
CA ALA A 70 -11.82 1.88 -7.16
C ALA A 70 -10.54 1.24 -6.62
N TRP A 71 -10.65 0.04 -6.05
CA TRP A 71 -9.50 -0.75 -5.61
C TRP A 71 -8.60 -1.13 -6.79
N PHE A 72 -9.18 -1.66 -7.86
CA PHE A 72 -8.43 -2.02 -9.07
C PHE A 72 -7.68 -0.82 -9.65
N GLN A 73 -8.36 0.33 -9.80
CA GLN A 73 -7.75 1.56 -10.29
C GLN A 73 -6.64 2.10 -9.39
N MET A 74 -6.69 1.82 -8.08
CA MET A 74 -5.64 2.21 -7.14
C MET A 74 -4.43 1.27 -7.21
N MET A 75 -4.66 -0.02 -7.48
CA MET A 75 -3.61 -1.04 -7.54
C MET A 75 -2.92 -1.11 -8.90
N ASP A 76 -3.59 -0.69 -9.98
CA ASP A 76 -3.06 -0.60 -11.34
C ASP A 76 -2.08 0.59 -11.42
N VAL A 77 -0.80 0.33 -11.09
CA VAL A 77 0.22 1.37 -10.97
C VAL A 77 0.62 1.91 -12.34
N ASP A 78 0.68 1.04 -13.34
CA ASP A 78 1.10 1.38 -14.69
C ASP A 78 -0.04 1.87 -15.60
N GLN A 79 -1.30 1.76 -15.14
CA GLN A 79 -2.52 2.14 -15.84
C GLN A 79 -2.74 1.37 -17.14
N ASN A 80 -2.24 0.15 -17.22
CA ASN A 80 -2.43 -0.70 -18.40
C ASN A 80 -3.84 -1.35 -18.44
N GLY A 81 -4.65 -1.16 -17.40
CA GLY A 81 -6.00 -1.72 -17.27
C GLY A 81 -6.01 -3.19 -16.84
N ARG A 82 -4.88 -3.72 -16.37
CA ARG A 82 -4.65 -5.07 -15.86
C ARG A 82 -3.82 -4.96 -14.58
N LEU A 83 -3.94 -5.95 -13.71
CA LEU A 83 -3.01 -6.09 -12.59
C LEU A 83 -2.07 -7.23 -12.90
N ASP A 84 -0.77 -6.97 -12.82
CA ASP A 84 0.21 -8.05 -12.85
C ASP A 84 0.20 -8.84 -11.52
N GLN A 85 0.77 -10.04 -11.54
CA GLN A 85 0.79 -10.90 -10.36
C GLN A 85 1.43 -10.20 -9.14
N ARG A 86 2.45 -9.37 -9.34
CA ARG A 86 3.16 -8.69 -8.26
C ARG A 86 2.32 -7.57 -7.66
N GLU A 87 1.58 -6.83 -8.49
CA GLU A 87 0.64 -5.81 -8.04
C GLU A 87 -0.46 -6.42 -7.19
N VAL A 88 -1.02 -7.56 -7.62
CA VAL A 88 -2.02 -8.29 -6.84
C VAL A 88 -1.42 -8.79 -5.53
N LEU A 89 -0.27 -9.47 -5.57
CA LEU A 89 0.37 -10.03 -4.37
C LEU A 89 0.67 -8.95 -3.33
N HIS A 90 1.29 -7.84 -3.73
CA HIS A 90 1.60 -6.75 -2.81
C HIS A 90 0.34 -6.11 -2.22
N ALA A 91 -0.72 -5.95 -3.02
CA ALA A 91 -1.98 -5.38 -2.57
C ALA A 91 -2.71 -6.31 -1.59
N THR A 92 -2.76 -7.61 -1.89
CA THR A 92 -3.36 -8.64 -1.06
C THR A 92 -2.60 -8.77 0.26
N ALA A 93 -1.27 -8.90 0.20
CA ALA A 93 -0.40 -8.98 1.39
C ALA A 93 -0.56 -7.76 2.31
N ALA A 94 -0.72 -6.56 1.75
CA ALA A 94 -0.89 -5.35 2.54
C ALA A 94 -2.28 -5.21 3.16
N THR A 95 -3.34 -5.70 2.51
CA THR A 95 -4.74 -5.40 2.91
C THR A 95 -5.48 -6.55 3.57
N LEU A 96 -4.97 -7.78 3.52
CA LEU A 96 -5.59 -8.95 4.08
C LEU A 96 -4.66 -9.64 5.10
N PRO A 97 -5.21 -10.34 6.10
CA PRO A 97 -4.43 -11.15 7.04
C PRO A 97 -3.97 -12.43 6.36
N VAL A 98 -2.97 -12.30 5.47
CA VAL A 98 -2.43 -13.40 4.69
C VAL A 98 -0.95 -13.58 5.00
N ASP A 99 -0.52 -14.83 5.04
CA ASP A 99 0.89 -15.17 5.21
C ASP A 99 1.65 -14.89 3.91
N CYS A 100 2.57 -13.92 3.93
CA CYS A 100 3.33 -13.52 2.76
C CYS A 100 4.21 -14.67 2.22
N GLU A 101 4.70 -15.56 3.09
CA GLU A 101 5.55 -16.68 2.68
C GLU A 101 4.75 -17.75 1.90
N ALA A 102 3.45 -17.88 2.16
CA ALA A 102 2.58 -18.80 1.43
C ALA A 102 2.07 -18.23 0.09
N LEU A 103 2.34 -16.95 -0.19
CA LEU A 103 1.86 -16.20 -1.36
C LEU A 103 2.91 -16.06 -2.48
N GLU A 104 4.18 -16.40 -2.22
CA GLU A 104 5.28 -16.45 -3.20
C GLU A 104 5.38 -17.81 -3.90
#